data_AF-H2YJT7-F1
#
_entry.id   AF-H2YJT7-F1
#
_cell.length_a   1.000
_cell.length_b   1.000
_cell.length_c   1.000
_cell.angle_alpha   90.00
_cell.angle_beta   90.00
_cell.angle_gamma   90.00
#
_symmetry.space_group_name_H-M   'P 1'
#
loop_
_entity.id
_entity.type
_entity.pdbx_description
1 polymer ?
#
loop_
_entity_poly.entity_id
_entity_poly.type
_entity_poly.pdbx_seq_one_letter_code
_entity_poly.pdbx_strand_id
1 'polypeptide(L)'
;MALEVKQESTEALNIETQILAICGDNVKGVSDKTIESSLGGVDVQQRVLAINSLLTKGKLELLKGSSGLIYRIKSASSGPISGVDSQEQLVYQIIESAGNKGIWTREIRYKCNLMLTEVNKILKNLESKKIIKAVKSVAAAKRKVYMLFNLQPDRSVTGGAWYSEQDFESEFVEVLNQQCYKFLQQKSNNALNETNLSPTATNASCFASSEEILEFIAKLGISKG
;
A
#
# COMPACT_ATOMS: atom_id res chain seq x y z
N MET A 1 -11.97 31.92 59.54
CA MET A 1 -11.15 31.84 58.31
C MET A 1 -11.86 30.84 57.40
N ALA A 2 -12.76 31.34 56.54
CA ALA A 2 -13.63 30.52 55.70
C ALA A 2 -12.90 30.17 54.39
N LEU A 3 -13.02 28.92 53.96
CA LEU A 3 -12.37 28.36 52.77
C LEU A 3 -13.25 28.62 51.53
N GLU A 4 -12.88 29.59 50.71
CA GLU A 4 -13.37 29.80 49.34
C GLU A 4 -12.49 29.03 48.35
N VAL A 5 -12.71 27.72 48.13
CA VAL A 5 -11.88 26.96 47.15
C VAL A 5 -12.64 25.87 46.37
N LYS A 6 -13.94 26.03 46.05
CA LYS A 6 -14.65 24.97 45.30
C LYS A 6 -15.64 25.38 44.20
N GLN A 7 -15.86 26.67 43.94
CA GLN A 7 -16.83 27.09 42.90
C GLN A 7 -16.20 27.24 41.51
N GLU A 8 -15.01 27.85 41.39
CA GLU A 8 -14.38 28.11 40.07
C GLU A 8 -14.06 26.84 39.26
N SER A 9 -13.73 25.72 39.92
CA SER A 9 -13.43 24.47 39.22
C SER A 9 -14.66 23.84 38.56
N THR A 10 -15.87 24.11 39.07
CA THR A 10 -17.11 23.54 38.53
C THR A 10 -17.59 24.28 37.29
N GLU A 11 -17.44 25.60 37.26
CA GLU A 11 -17.83 26.44 36.11
C GLU A 11 -16.91 26.22 34.92
N ALA A 12 -15.59 26.13 35.15
CA ALA A 12 -14.60 25.84 34.11
C ALA A 12 -14.83 24.46 33.46
N LEU A 13 -15.17 23.43 34.24
CA LEU A 13 -15.51 22.11 33.72
C LEU A 13 -16.78 22.11 32.87
N ASN A 14 -17.75 22.97 33.20
CA ASN A 14 -19.00 23.09 32.45
C ASN A 14 -18.76 23.74 31.07
N ILE A 15 -17.95 24.80 31.03
CA ILE A 15 -17.54 25.47 29.79
C ILE A 15 -16.73 24.53 28.89
N GLU A 16 -15.78 23.78 29.47
CA GLU A 16 -15.01 22.78 28.73
C GLU A 16 -15.90 21.73 28.07
N THR A 17 -16.92 21.25 28.79
CA THR A 17 -17.86 20.23 28.29
C THR A 17 -18.73 20.77 27.16
N GLN A 18 -19.19 22.02 27.27
CA GLN A 18 -19.95 22.71 26.22
C GLN A 18 -19.11 22.91 24.95
N ILE A 19 -17.85 23.34 25.08
CA ILE A 19 -16.93 23.48 23.93
C ILE A 19 -16.73 22.14 23.23
N LEU A 20 -16.56 21.05 24.01
CA LEU A 20 -16.44 19.71 23.46
C LEU A 20 -17.72 19.28 22.73
N ALA A 21 -18.91 19.54 23.26
CA ALA A 21 -20.17 19.22 22.58
C ALA A 21 -20.28 19.93 21.22
N ILE A 22 -20.00 21.25 21.18
CA ILE A 22 -20.06 22.06 19.95
C ILE A 22 -19.06 21.55 18.89
N CYS A 23 -17.85 21.19 19.33
CA CYS A 23 -16.83 20.64 18.44
C CYS A 23 -17.16 19.21 17.99
N GLY A 24 -18.00 18.48 18.73
CA GLY A 24 -18.45 17.13 18.40
C GLY A 24 -19.51 17.12 17.31
N ASP A 25 -20.43 18.06 17.36
CA ASP A 25 -21.47 18.23 16.34
C ASP A 25 -20.89 18.66 14.98
N ASN A 26 -19.67 19.22 14.98
CA ASN A 26 -19.01 19.76 13.80
C ASN A 26 -17.70 19.02 13.49
N VAL A 27 -17.80 17.89 12.81
CA VAL A 27 -16.66 17.01 12.44
C VAL A 27 -15.55 17.74 11.64
N LYS A 28 -15.90 18.80 10.91
CA LYS A 28 -14.95 19.61 10.12
C LYS A 28 -14.24 20.71 10.93
N GLY A 29 -14.59 20.87 12.21
CA GLY A 29 -14.07 21.89 13.10
C GLY A 29 -14.94 23.16 13.12
N VAL A 30 -14.74 23.96 14.16
CA VAL A 30 -15.56 25.11 14.56
C VAL A 30 -14.70 26.37 14.60
N SER A 31 -15.21 27.48 14.07
CA SER A 31 -14.51 28.77 14.13
C SER A 31 -14.69 29.47 15.48
N ASP A 32 -13.75 30.36 15.85
CA ASP A 32 -13.86 31.16 17.08
C ASP A 32 -15.21 31.91 17.18
N LYS A 33 -15.71 32.45 16.05
CA LYS A 33 -17.01 33.12 15.98
C LYS A 33 -18.18 32.20 16.28
N THR A 34 -18.09 30.92 15.90
CA THR A 34 -19.13 29.93 16.13
C THR A 34 -19.13 29.47 17.60
N ILE A 35 -17.94 29.35 18.21
CA ILE A 35 -17.79 29.09 19.65
C ILE A 35 -18.36 30.26 20.45
N GLU A 36 -18.03 31.49 20.06
CA GLU A 36 -18.55 32.72 20.67
C GLU A 36 -20.07 32.83 20.58
N SER A 37 -20.67 32.53 19.42
CA SER A 37 -22.12 32.59 19.23
C SER A 37 -22.86 31.51 20.03
N SER A 38 -22.23 30.35 20.22
CA SER A 38 -22.85 29.22 20.93
C SER A 38 -22.70 29.33 22.45
N LEU A 39 -21.66 30.02 22.93
CA LEU A 39 -21.41 30.29 24.36
C LEU A 39 -21.89 31.69 24.79
N GLY A 40 -22.90 32.25 24.11
CA GLY A 40 -23.41 33.60 24.38
C GLY A 40 -23.72 33.80 25.86
N GLY A 41 -22.85 34.53 26.57
CA GLY A 41 -22.95 34.77 28.01
C GLY A 41 -21.68 34.48 28.82
N VAL A 42 -20.67 33.80 28.26
CA VAL A 42 -19.39 33.51 28.95
C VAL A 42 -18.37 34.63 28.67
N ASP A 43 -17.66 35.06 29.72
CA ASP A 43 -16.58 36.04 29.59
C ASP A 43 -15.46 35.56 28.65
N VAL A 44 -14.88 36.49 27.89
CA VAL A 44 -13.85 36.19 26.89
C VAL A 44 -12.63 35.52 27.53
N GLN A 45 -12.26 35.90 28.76
CA GLN A 45 -11.11 35.31 29.43
C GLN A 45 -11.38 33.87 29.87
N GLN A 46 -12.57 33.61 30.42
CA GLN A 46 -12.98 32.26 30.81
C GLN A 46 -13.03 31.30 29.61
N ARG A 47 -13.50 31.80 28.45
CA ARG A 47 -13.48 31.05 27.19
C ARG A 47 -12.06 30.71 26.74
N VAL A 48 -11.15 31.68 26.74
CA VAL A 48 -9.74 31.48 26.35
C VAL A 48 -9.04 30.51 27.29
N LEU A 49 -9.30 30.60 28.61
CA LEU A 49 -8.76 29.68 29.61
C LEU A 49 -9.26 28.25 29.38
N ALA A 50 -10.56 28.05 29.12
CA ALA A 50 -11.13 26.74 28.82
C ALA A 50 -10.58 26.14 27.52
N ILE A 51 -10.44 26.94 26.46
CA ILE A 51 -9.84 26.51 25.19
C ILE A 51 -8.38 26.10 25.40
N ASN A 52 -7.59 26.92 26.07
CA ASN A 52 -6.18 26.61 26.36
C ASN A 52 -6.06 25.35 27.22
N SER A 53 -6.91 25.19 28.24
CA SER A 53 -6.98 23.98 29.06
C SER A 53 -7.29 22.73 28.22
N LEU A 54 -8.26 22.80 27.30
CA LEU A 54 -8.62 21.68 26.40
C LEU A 54 -7.53 21.35 25.37
N LEU A 55 -6.79 22.36 24.89
CA LEU A 55 -5.62 22.19 24.03
C LEU A 55 -4.47 21.53 24.79
N THR A 56 -4.17 21.97 26.02
CA THR A 56 -3.16 21.36 26.90
C THR A 56 -3.52 19.93 27.29
N LYS A 57 -4.80 19.65 27.56
CA LYS A 57 -5.34 18.30 27.81
C LYS A 57 -5.38 17.44 26.55
N GLY A 58 -5.11 18.00 25.37
CA GLY A 58 -5.08 17.29 24.09
C GLY A 58 -6.43 16.79 23.62
N LYS A 59 -7.55 17.35 24.10
CA LYS A 59 -8.90 17.00 23.64
C LYS A 59 -9.32 17.80 22.40
N LEU A 60 -8.71 18.96 22.19
CA LEU A 60 -8.90 19.80 21.01
C LEU A 60 -7.61 19.92 20.20
N GLU A 61 -7.76 20.16 18.90
CA GLU A 61 -6.71 20.49 17.95
C GLU A 61 -7.02 21.85 17.30
N LEU A 62 -5.98 22.68 17.15
CA LEU A 62 -6.05 23.97 16.48
C LEU A 62 -5.55 23.85 15.05
N LEU A 63 -6.40 24.22 14.08
CA LEU A 63 -6.11 24.21 12.65
C LEU A 63 -6.21 25.64 12.08
N LYS A 64 -5.44 25.94 11.03
CA LYS A 64 -5.58 27.17 10.24
C LYS A 64 -6.51 26.93 9.06
N GLY A 65 -7.67 27.57 9.07
CA GLY A 65 -8.62 27.59 7.95
C GLY A 65 -8.44 28.81 7.05
N SER A 66 -9.19 28.84 5.95
CA SER A 66 -9.23 29.95 4.99
C SER A 66 -9.76 31.27 5.59
N SER A 67 -10.57 31.19 6.65
CA SER A 67 -11.22 32.33 7.30
C SER A 67 -10.77 32.57 8.75
N GLY A 68 -9.67 31.94 9.20
CA GLY A 68 -9.15 32.07 10.56
C GLY A 68 -8.83 30.74 11.24
N LEU A 69 -8.72 30.76 12.56
CA LEU A 69 -8.46 29.58 13.38
C LEU A 69 -9.72 28.71 13.50
N ILE A 70 -9.53 27.39 13.40
CA ILE A 70 -10.57 26.37 13.51
C ILE A 70 -10.18 25.38 14.62
N TYR A 71 -11.11 25.09 15.53
CA TYR A 71 -10.94 24.14 16.63
C TYR A 71 -11.71 22.85 16.33
N ARG A 72 -11.08 21.70 16.52
CA ARG A 72 -11.72 20.38 16.27
C ARG A 72 -11.44 19.43 17.44
N ILE A 73 -12.37 18.52 17.75
CA ILE A 73 -12.09 17.42 18.68
C ILE A 73 -10.98 16.56 18.11
N LYS A 74 -10.00 16.27 18.95
CA LYS A 74 -8.97 15.29 18.66
C LYS A 74 -9.58 13.89 18.73
N SER A 75 -9.92 13.32 17.57
CA SER A 75 -10.31 11.92 17.49
C SER A 75 -9.13 11.06 17.97
N ALA A 76 -9.40 9.94 18.66
CA ALA A 76 -8.37 8.97 19.03
C ALA A 76 -7.62 8.39 17.80
N SER A 77 -8.13 8.60 16.58
CA SER A 77 -7.46 8.29 15.31
C SER A 77 -6.48 9.37 14.83
N SER A 78 -6.47 10.54 15.47
CA SER A 78 -5.55 11.65 15.21
C SER A 78 -4.80 11.98 16.50
N GLY A 79 -3.84 11.13 16.86
CA GLY A 79 -2.79 11.50 17.83
C GLY A 79 -2.12 12.82 17.43
N PRO A 80 -1.26 13.41 18.29
CA PRO A 80 -0.50 14.58 17.86
C PRO A 80 0.21 14.17 16.57
N ILE A 81 -0.19 14.76 15.43
CA ILE A 81 0.40 14.44 14.15
C ILE A 81 1.80 15.03 14.24
N SER A 82 2.73 14.24 14.77
CA SER A 82 4.13 14.46 14.55
C SER A 82 4.26 14.59 13.04
N GLY A 83 4.88 15.65 12.52
CA GLY A 83 4.92 15.88 11.07
C GLY A 83 5.44 14.67 10.28
N VAL A 84 6.21 13.81 10.95
CA VAL A 84 6.69 12.51 10.48
C VAL A 84 5.54 11.52 10.20
N ASP A 85 4.54 11.41 11.08
CA ASP A 85 3.39 10.52 10.85
C ASP A 85 2.53 10.99 9.67
N SER A 86 2.39 12.31 9.46
CA SER A 86 1.66 12.83 8.29
C SER A 86 2.34 12.47 6.97
N GLN A 87 3.67 12.49 6.95
CA GLN A 87 4.46 12.13 5.77
C GLN A 87 4.46 10.61 5.55
N GLU A 88 4.56 9.82 6.62
CA GLU A 88 4.47 8.36 6.56
C GLU A 88 3.10 7.91 6.03
N GLN A 89 2.01 8.55 6.47
CA GLN A 89 0.66 8.32 5.97
C GLN A 89 0.51 8.67 4.47
N LEU A 90 1.08 9.80 4.04
CA LEU A 90 1.03 10.19 2.62
C LEU A 90 1.77 9.18 1.73
N VAL A 91 2.98 8.76 2.14
CA VAL A 91 3.75 7.74 1.41
C VAL A 91 2.99 6.42 1.35
N TYR A 92 2.35 6.02 2.46
CA TYR A 92 1.53 4.81 2.51
C TYR A 92 0.36 4.87 1.51
N GLN A 93 -0.42 5.95 1.49
CA GLN A 93 -1.54 6.11 0.56
C GLN A 93 -1.10 6.07 -0.91
N ILE A 94 0.06 6.65 -1.23
CA ILE A 94 0.62 6.60 -2.59
C ILE A 94 0.97 5.16 -2.99
N ILE A 95 1.54 4.37 -2.07
CA ILE A 95 1.85 2.95 -2.32
C ILE A 95 0.58 2.12 -2.45
N GLU A 96 -0.42 2.36 -1.60
CA GLU A 96 -1.73 1.72 -1.67
C GLU A 96 -2.42 1.98 -3.02
N SER A 97 -2.39 3.23 -3.50
CA SER A 97 -2.96 3.60 -4.80
C SER A 97 -2.30 2.92 -6.01
N ALA A 98 -1.05 2.46 -5.86
CA ALA A 98 -0.32 1.79 -6.93
C ALA A 98 -0.70 0.30 -7.09
N GLY A 99 -1.32 -0.31 -6.06
CA GLY A 99 -1.81 -1.68 -6.09
C GLY A 99 -0.76 -2.71 -6.52
N ASN A 100 -1.17 -3.66 -7.36
CA ASN A 100 -0.40 -4.86 -7.73
C ASN A 100 0.76 -4.60 -8.68
N LYS A 101 0.83 -3.40 -9.28
CA LYS A 101 1.96 -2.99 -10.12
C LYS A 101 3.11 -2.43 -9.28
N GLY A 102 2.80 -1.95 -8.07
CA GLY A 102 3.74 -1.27 -7.19
C GLY A 102 4.21 0.08 -7.74
N ILE A 103 5.02 0.77 -6.93
CA ILE A 103 5.56 2.09 -7.26
C ILE A 103 7.04 2.18 -6.89
N TRP A 104 7.86 2.71 -7.80
CA TRP A 104 9.28 2.98 -7.59
C TRP A 104 9.53 4.26 -6.79
N THR A 105 10.64 4.29 -6.03
CA THR A 105 11.01 5.40 -5.12
C THR A 105 11.02 6.77 -5.81
N ARG A 106 11.38 6.85 -7.09
CA ARG A 106 11.43 8.11 -7.84
C ARG A 106 10.05 8.76 -7.96
N GLU A 107 9.03 7.98 -8.23
CA GLU A 107 7.66 8.47 -8.37
C GLU A 107 6.99 8.71 -7.03
N ILE A 108 7.31 7.91 -6.00
CA ILE A 108 6.94 8.23 -4.61
C ILE A 108 7.48 9.62 -4.27
N ARG A 109 8.77 9.87 -4.51
CA ARG A 109 9.40 11.18 -4.26
C ARG A 109 8.67 12.32 -4.98
N TYR A 110 8.31 12.12 -6.25
CA TYR A 110 7.60 13.11 -7.04
C TYR A 110 6.19 13.39 -6.51
N LYS A 111 5.44 12.35 -6.11
CA LYS A 111 4.06 12.47 -5.61
C LYS A 111 4.00 13.03 -4.18
N CYS A 112 4.93 12.65 -3.30
CA CYS A 112 4.97 13.14 -1.92
C CYS A 112 5.60 14.54 -1.80
N ASN A 113 6.38 14.97 -2.79
CA ASN A 113 7.21 16.18 -2.75
C ASN A 113 8.17 16.22 -1.53
N LEU A 114 8.76 15.07 -1.19
CA LEU A 114 9.69 14.91 -0.06
C LEU A 114 11.14 14.72 -0.53
N MET A 115 12.11 14.96 0.35
CA MET A 115 13.51 14.65 0.04
C MET A 115 13.73 13.14 -0.02
N LEU A 116 14.67 12.70 -0.87
CA LEU A 116 14.96 11.28 -1.07
C LEU A 116 15.40 10.57 0.23
N THR A 117 16.11 11.27 1.10
CA THR A 117 16.55 10.77 2.41
C THR A 117 15.37 10.46 3.32
N GLU A 118 14.36 11.33 3.36
CA GLU A 118 13.14 11.16 4.16
C GLU A 118 12.30 10.00 3.63
N VAL A 119 12.07 9.95 2.31
CA VAL A 119 11.34 8.86 1.66
C VAL A 119 12.01 7.51 1.97
N ASN A 120 13.33 7.42 1.87
CA ASN A 120 14.05 6.18 2.20
C ASN A 120 13.92 5.78 3.68
N LYS A 121 13.89 6.75 4.61
CA LYS A 121 13.69 6.48 6.04
C LYS A 121 12.29 5.94 6.30
N ILE A 122 11.26 6.56 5.71
CA ILE A 122 9.86 6.14 5.82
C ILE A 122 9.67 4.75 5.21
N LEU A 123 10.19 4.51 4.01
CA LEU A 123 10.09 3.21 3.34
C LEU A 123 10.73 2.09 4.18
N LYS A 124 11.90 2.33 4.78
CA LYS A 124 12.54 1.37 5.69
C LYS A 124 11.69 1.11 6.93
N ASN A 125 11.07 2.13 7.51
CA ASN A 125 10.19 2.00 8.65
C ASN A 125 8.97 1.12 8.32
N LEU A 126 8.27 1.44 7.22
CA LEU A 126 7.10 0.69 6.75
C LEU A 126 7.45 -0.76 6.34
N GLU A 127 8.62 -0.98 5.76
CA GLU A 127 9.14 -2.31 5.41
C GLU A 127 9.48 -3.12 6.68
N SER A 128 10.10 -2.49 7.69
CA SER A 128 10.41 -3.14 8.96
C SER A 128 9.16 -3.59 9.74
N LYS A 129 8.08 -2.80 9.65
CA LYS A 129 6.76 -3.11 10.22
C LYS A 129 5.97 -4.14 9.39
N LYS A 130 6.50 -4.62 8.25
CA LYS A 130 5.81 -5.51 7.30
C LYS A 130 4.48 -4.95 6.80
N ILE A 131 4.36 -3.63 6.67
CA ILE A 131 3.19 -2.97 6.07
C ILE A 131 3.33 -2.96 4.55
N ILE A 132 4.56 -2.71 4.07
CA ILE A 132 4.92 -2.76 2.66
C ILE A 132 6.00 -3.82 2.43
N LYS A 133 6.17 -4.21 1.17
CA LYS A 133 7.28 -5.04 0.71
C LYS A 133 7.89 -4.47 -0.55
N ALA A 134 9.15 -4.81 -0.78
CA ALA A 134 9.84 -4.50 -2.01
C ALA A 134 9.85 -5.71 -2.96
N VAL A 135 9.61 -5.44 -4.24
CA VAL A 135 9.65 -6.42 -5.32
C VAL A 135 10.50 -5.84 -6.45
N LYS A 136 11.36 -6.63 -7.09
CA LYS A 136 11.99 -6.21 -8.35
C LYS A 136 11.03 -6.46 -9.49
N SER A 137 10.76 -5.42 -10.27
CA SER A 137 9.91 -5.52 -11.46
C SER A 137 10.73 -6.01 -12.65
N VAL A 138 10.33 -7.14 -13.24
CA VAL A 138 10.92 -7.68 -14.46
C VAL A 138 10.61 -6.77 -15.66
N ALA A 139 9.36 -6.32 -15.81
CA ALA A 139 8.96 -5.44 -16.91
C ALA A 139 9.64 -4.05 -16.87
N ALA A 140 9.96 -3.53 -15.68
CA ALA A 140 10.61 -2.23 -15.51
C ALA A 140 12.14 -2.35 -15.33
N ALA A 141 12.81 -3.21 -16.10
CA ALA A 141 14.27 -3.37 -16.10
C ALA A 141 14.87 -3.65 -14.71
N LYS A 142 14.27 -4.60 -13.96
CA LYS A 142 14.70 -5.01 -12.60
C LYS A 142 14.66 -3.89 -11.56
N ARG A 143 13.89 -2.83 -11.77
CA ARG A 143 13.73 -1.73 -10.80
C ARG A 143 13.01 -2.20 -9.55
N LYS A 144 13.46 -1.72 -8.39
CA LYS A 144 12.80 -1.93 -7.09
C LYS A 144 11.50 -1.13 -7.06
N VAL A 145 10.37 -1.83 -6.95
CA VAL A 145 9.04 -1.26 -6.71
C VAL A 145 8.55 -1.66 -5.33
N TYR A 146 7.72 -0.81 -4.72
CA TYR A 146 7.12 -1.02 -3.42
C TYR A 146 5.63 -1.24 -3.57
N MET A 147 5.07 -2.14 -2.75
CA MET A 147 3.65 -2.44 -2.70
C MET A 147 3.24 -2.90 -1.30
N LEU A 148 1.94 -3.03 -1.05
CA LEU A 148 1.45 -3.55 0.23
C LEU A 148 1.93 -4.98 0.48
N PHE A 149 2.20 -5.31 1.74
CA PHE A 149 2.76 -6.62 2.12
C PHE A 149 1.84 -7.79 1.73
N ASN A 150 0.54 -7.64 1.98
CA ASN A 150 -0.47 -8.67 1.76
C ASN A 150 -0.84 -8.88 0.28
N LEU A 151 -0.30 -8.06 -0.60
CA LEU A 151 -0.79 -7.93 -1.96
C LEU A 151 0.14 -8.65 -2.94
N GLN A 152 -0.40 -9.53 -3.79
CA GLN A 152 0.41 -10.29 -4.73
C GLN A 152 0.83 -9.43 -5.93
N PRO A 153 2.11 -9.48 -6.34
CA PRO A 153 2.55 -8.77 -7.53
C PRO A 153 1.87 -9.32 -8.78
N ASP A 154 1.52 -8.42 -9.69
CA ASP A 154 0.96 -8.79 -10.99
C ASP A 154 1.95 -9.65 -11.78
N ARG A 155 1.45 -10.55 -12.65
CA ARG A 155 2.28 -11.32 -13.59
C ARG A 155 3.14 -10.41 -14.46
N SER A 156 2.66 -9.22 -14.80
CA SER A 156 3.46 -8.23 -15.54
C SER A 156 4.67 -7.73 -14.74
N VAL A 157 4.61 -7.78 -13.41
CA VAL A 157 5.72 -7.38 -12.53
C VAL A 157 6.69 -8.54 -12.31
N THR A 158 6.17 -9.76 -12.12
CA THR A 158 6.99 -10.95 -11.84
C THR A 158 7.55 -11.63 -13.09
N GLY A 159 6.97 -11.42 -14.26
CA GLY A 159 7.36 -12.10 -15.51
C GLY A 159 6.67 -13.44 -15.74
N GLY A 160 5.75 -13.85 -14.86
CA GLY A 160 5.00 -15.10 -14.98
C GLY A 160 5.80 -16.35 -14.65
N ALA A 161 5.43 -17.50 -15.22
CA ALA A 161 6.00 -18.81 -14.88
C ALA A 161 7.48 -19.01 -15.30
N TRP A 162 8.04 -18.08 -16.08
CA TRP A 162 9.43 -18.12 -16.54
C TRP A 162 10.42 -17.50 -15.55
N TYR A 163 9.90 -16.93 -14.45
CA TYR A 163 10.69 -16.24 -13.45
C TYR A 163 10.34 -16.77 -12.06
N SER A 164 11.37 -17.12 -11.30
CA SER A 164 11.26 -17.47 -9.89
C SER A 164 12.16 -16.58 -9.08
N GLU A 165 11.65 -16.11 -7.95
CA GLU A 165 12.34 -15.16 -7.07
C GLU A 165 12.94 -13.93 -7.79
N GLN A 166 12.34 -13.53 -8.91
CA GLN A 166 12.73 -12.38 -9.75
C GLN A 166 13.96 -12.63 -10.64
N ASP A 167 14.40 -13.87 -10.80
CA ASP A 167 15.40 -14.29 -11.78
C ASP A 167 14.79 -15.20 -12.85
N PHE A 168 15.35 -15.11 -14.06
CA PHE A 168 14.90 -15.88 -15.21
C PHE A 168 15.36 -17.32 -15.05
N GLU A 169 14.43 -18.27 -15.10
CA GLU A 169 14.74 -19.70 -14.99
C GLU A 169 15.22 -20.25 -16.35
N SER A 170 16.45 -19.91 -16.75
CA SER A 170 17.04 -20.42 -17.99
C SER A 170 17.15 -21.95 -18.00
N GLU A 171 17.43 -22.55 -16.86
CA GLU A 171 17.49 -24.01 -16.70
C GLU A 171 16.13 -24.66 -16.98
N PHE A 172 15.04 -24.02 -16.54
CA PHE A 172 13.69 -24.51 -16.81
C PHE A 172 13.36 -24.50 -18.31
N VAL A 173 13.72 -23.40 -19.00
CA VAL A 173 13.58 -23.30 -20.46
C VAL A 173 14.40 -24.37 -21.17
N GLU A 174 15.63 -24.63 -20.70
CA GLU A 174 16.49 -25.65 -21.28
C GLU A 174 15.92 -27.06 -21.08
N VAL A 175 15.43 -27.38 -19.88
CA VAL A 175 14.75 -28.64 -19.60
C VAL A 175 13.53 -28.81 -20.50
N LEU A 176 12.68 -27.79 -20.65
CA LEU A 176 11.53 -27.84 -21.55
C LEU A 176 11.95 -28.09 -23.00
N ASN A 177 12.95 -27.38 -23.50
CA ASN A 177 13.48 -27.59 -24.85
C ASN A 177 14.02 -29.01 -25.04
N GLN A 178 14.74 -29.55 -24.06
CA GLN A 178 15.24 -30.92 -24.11
C GLN A 178 14.10 -31.94 -24.13
N GLN A 179 13.00 -31.73 -23.39
CA GLN A 179 11.84 -32.63 -23.43
C GLN A 179 11.09 -32.55 -24.75
N CYS A 180 10.88 -31.35 -25.29
CA CYS A 180 10.33 -31.16 -26.64
C CYS A 180 11.16 -31.91 -27.69
N TYR A 181 12.48 -31.74 -27.64
CA TYR A 181 13.39 -32.40 -28.56
C TYR A 181 13.35 -33.92 -28.44
N LYS A 182 13.38 -34.45 -27.21
CA LYS A 182 13.30 -35.90 -26.96
C LYS A 182 12.00 -36.49 -27.50
N PHE A 183 10.87 -35.81 -27.30
CA PHE A 183 9.58 -36.25 -27.83
C PHE A 183 9.59 -36.33 -29.37
N LEU A 184 10.05 -35.27 -30.04
CA LEU A 184 10.14 -35.23 -31.50
C LEU A 184 11.10 -36.29 -32.04
N GLN A 185 12.25 -36.47 -31.39
CA GLN A 185 13.24 -37.48 -31.77
C GLN A 185 12.68 -38.90 -31.61
N GLN A 186 11.97 -39.18 -30.51
CA GLN A 186 11.30 -40.46 -30.30
C GLN A 186 10.24 -40.73 -31.37
N LYS A 187 9.40 -39.72 -31.67
CA LYS A 187 8.35 -39.85 -32.69
C LYS A 187 8.94 -40.14 -34.08
N SER A 188 10.00 -39.43 -34.45
CA SER A 188 10.74 -39.63 -35.69
C SER A 188 11.39 -41.02 -35.76
N ASN A 189 12.10 -41.44 -34.71
CA ASN A 189 12.75 -42.75 -34.67
C ASN A 189 11.74 -43.89 -34.75
N ASN A 190 10.60 -43.78 -34.07
CA ASN A 190 9.54 -44.79 -34.12
C ASN A 190 8.98 -44.93 -35.54
N ALA A 191 8.70 -43.82 -36.22
CA ALA A 191 8.22 -43.82 -37.59
C ALA A 191 9.24 -44.39 -38.60
N LEU A 192 10.54 -44.14 -38.38
CA LEU A 192 11.61 -44.70 -39.21
C LEU A 192 11.84 -46.20 -38.99
N ASN A 193 11.60 -46.68 -37.77
CA ASN A 193 11.74 -48.10 -37.43
C ASN A 193 10.53 -48.96 -37.87
N GLU A 194 9.42 -48.33 -38.27
CA GLU A 194 8.27 -49.03 -38.84
C GLU A 194 8.56 -49.45 -40.29
N THR A 195 8.96 -50.70 -40.45
CA THR A 195 9.38 -51.31 -41.74
C THR A 195 8.26 -51.49 -42.77
N ASN A 196 6.99 -51.21 -42.42
CA ASN A 196 5.82 -51.45 -43.26
C ASN A 196 5.13 -50.18 -43.78
N LEU A 197 5.68 -48.98 -43.52
CA LEU A 197 5.07 -47.73 -43.96
C LEU A 197 5.60 -47.26 -45.32
N SER A 198 4.70 -46.70 -46.13
CA SER A 198 5.08 -45.95 -47.33
C SER A 198 5.80 -44.64 -46.94
N PRO A 199 6.66 -44.07 -47.80
CA PRO A 199 7.37 -42.82 -47.49
C PRO A 199 6.44 -41.65 -47.09
N THR A 200 5.24 -41.59 -47.67
CA THR A 200 4.21 -40.59 -47.32
C THR A 200 3.63 -40.83 -45.93
N ALA A 201 3.41 -42.09 -45.56
CA ALA A 201 2.88 -42.45 -44.25
C ALA A 201 3.95 -42.30 -43.14
N THR A 202 5.21 -42.60 -43.42
CA THR A 202 6.33 -42.31 -42.50
C THR A 202 6.44 -40.81 -42.21
N ASN A 203 6.35 -39.97 -43.24
CA ASN A 203 6.37 -38.51 -43.05
C ASN A 203 5.19 -38.01 -42.20
N ALA A 204 4.00 -38.59 -42.38
CA ALA A 204 2.85 -38.26 -41.54
C ALA A 204 3.05 -38.68 -40.08
N SER A 205 3.65 -39.84 -39.84
CA SER A 205 3.94 -40.36 -38.49
C SER A 205 5.04 -39.59 -37.76
N CYS A 206 5.99 -38.98 -38.47
CA CYS A 206 7.05 -38.13 -37.90
C CYS A 206 6.56 -36.73 -37.47
N PHE A 207 5.42 -36.28 -37.99
CA PHE A 207 4.90 -34.95 -37.70
C PHE A 207 4.32 -34.87 -36.29
N ALA A 208 4.58 -33.78 -35.57
CA ALA A 208 3.91 -33.47 -34.32
C ALA A 208 3.38 -32.04 -34.32
N SER A 209 2.17 -31.85 -33.78
CA SER A 209 1.58 -30.53 -33.61
C SER A 209 2.06 -29.87 -32.31
N SER A 210 1.92 -28.54 -32.22
CA SER A 210 2.19 -27.82 -30.97
C SER A 210 1.27 -28.24 -29.82
N GLU A 211 0.06 -28.70 -30.13
CA GLU A 211 -0.92 -29.19 -29.14
C GLU A 211 -0.49 -30.54 -28.55
N GLU A 212 -0.01 -31.47 -29.39
CA GLU A 212 0.51 -32.77 -28.93
C GLU A 212 1.74 -32.60 -28.03
N ILE A 213 2.64 -31.68 -28.42
CA ILE A 213 3.82 -31.36 -27.61
C ILE A 213 3.40 -30.75 -26.27
N LEU A 214 2.42 -29.84 -26.27
CA LEU A 214 1.90 -29.24 -25.05
C LEU A 214 1.26 -30.28 -24.12
N GLU A 215 0.47 -31.20 -24.66
CA GLU A 215 -0.16 -32.29 -23.88
C GLU A 215 0.90 -33.22 -23.27
N PHE A 216 1.96 -33.54 -24.01
CA PHE A 216 3.10 -34.30 -23.51
C PHE A 216 3.81 -33.59 -22.36
N ILE A 217 4.12 -32.30 -22.51
CA ILE A 217 4.75 -31.49 -21.46
C ILE A 217 3.86 -31.40 -20.22
N ALA A 218 2.54 -31.24 -20.41
CA ALA A 218 1.58 -31.19 -19.32
C ALA A 218 1.54 -32.52 -18.54
N LYS A 219 1.57 -33.67 -19.24
CA LYS A 219 1.65 -35.01 -18.63
C LYS A 219 2.92 -35.23 -17.80
N LEU A 220 4.03 -34.62 -18.20
CA LEU A 220 5.29 -34.71 -17.45
C LEU A 220 5.27 -33.93 -16.12
N GLY A 221 4.27 -33.05 -15.90
CA GLY A 221 4.14 -32.27 -14.67
C GLY A 221 5.27 -31.26 -14.44
N ILE A 222 6.03 -30.94 -15.48
CA ILE A 222 7.21 -30.06 -15.42
C ILE A 222 6.78 -28.61 -15.18
N SER A 223 5.62 -28.22 -15.74
CA SER A 223 5.06 -26.88 -15.62
C SER A 223 3.99 -26.85 -14.53
N LYS A 224 4.18 -26.01 -13.49
CA LYS A 224 3.09 -25.59 -12.58
C LYS A 224 2.22 -24.54 -13.28
N GLY A 225 1.56 -24.96 -14.35
CA GLY A 225 0.57 -24.16 -15.10
C GLY A 225 -0.81 -24.30 -14.48
#